data_AF-A0A952ZBA1-F1
#
_entry.id   AF-A0A952ZBA1-F1
#
_cell.length_a   1.000
_cell.length_b   1.000
_cell.length_c   1.000
_cell.angle_alpha   90.00
_cell.angle_beta   90.00
_cell.angle_gamma   90.00
#
_symmetry.space_group_name_H-M   'P 1'
#
loop_
_entity.id
_entity.type
_entity.pdbx_description
1 polymer ?
#
loop_
_entity_poly.entity_id
_entity_poly.type
_entity_poly.pdbx_seq_one_letter_code
_entity_poly.pdbx_strand_id
1 'polypeptide(L)'
;MTLISCPECAKTVSEEHAACPHCGSPTANAPGAARKFAPEGDDISSPGEKGWKIVRLIGVLLMMTGAIAWTAGSSDAAMVLLLGGVIFLGGLLGAWMTRDSTH
;
A
#
# COMPACT_ATOMS: atom_id res chain seq x y z
N MET A 1 -9.10 11.28 40.69
CA MET A 1 -7.68 10.97 40.89
C MET A 1 -7.55 9.53 41.36
N THR A 2 -7.43 8.56 40.46
CA THR A 2 -7.01 7.21 40.83
C THR A 2 -5.55 6.99 40.44
N LEU A 3 -4.75 6.52 41.39
CA LEU A 3 -3.36 6.17 41.15
C LEU A 3 -3.31 4.69 40.79
N ILE A 4 -2.71 4.36 39.65
CA ILE A 4 -2.53 3.00 39.18
C ILE A 4 -1.07 2.58 39.35
N SER A 5 -0.83 1.30 39.62
CA SER A 5 0.53 0.75 39.58
C SER A 5 0.93 0.50 38.13
N CYS A 6 2.06 1.06 37.71
CA CYS A 6 2.62 0.77 36.40
C CYS A 6 3.04 -0.70 36.31
N PRO A 7 2.56 -1.47 35.30
CA PRO A 7 2.89 -2.91 35.20
C PRO A 7 4.38 -3.17 34.91
N GLU A 8 5.08 -2.19 34.34
CA GLU A 8 6.49 -2.34 33.94
C GLU A 8 7.47 -2.04 35.08
N CYS A 9 7.25 -0.95 35.81
CA CYS A 9 8.19 -0.49 36.85
C CYS A 9 7.65 -0.62 38.29
N ALA A 10 6.43 -1.12 38.45
CA ALA A 10 5.71 -1.27 39.72
C ALA A 10 5.56 0.02 40.57
N LYS A 11 5.92 1.19 40.03
CA LYS A 11 5.72 2.48 40.68
C LYS A 11 4.31 3.00 40.46
N THR A 12 3.80 3.74 41.45
CA THR A 12 2.46 4.31 41.44
C THR A 12 2.44 5.59 40.60
N VAL A 13 1.56 5.65 39.61
CA VAL A 13 1.42 6.78 38.68
C VAL A 13 -0.04 7.21 38.56
N SER A 14 -0.31 8.49 38.33
CA SER A 14 -1.67 8.97 38.08
C SER A 14 -2.15 8.47 36.72
N GLU A 15 -3.37 7.94 36.67
CA GLU A 15 -4.04 7.48 35.44
C GLU A 15 -4.16 8.56 34.35
N GLU A 16 -4.02 9.84 34.73
CA GLU A 16 -4.11 11.00 33.84
C GLU A 16 -2.86 11.18 32.95
N HIS A 17 -1.74 10.54 33.31
CA HIS A 17 -0.51 10.65 32.53
C HIS A 17 -0.52 9.64 31.38
N ALA A 18 -0.38 10.12 30.14
CA ALA A 18 -0.34 9.28 28.93
C ALA A 18 0.83 8.28 28.93
N ALA A 19 1.91 8.59 29.63
CA ALA A 19 3.07 7.71 29.83
C ALA A 19 3.58 7.82 31.27
N CYS A 20 4.13 6.73 31.79
CA CYS A 20 4.71 6.66 33.11
C CYS A 20 5.95 7.59 33.20
N PRO A 21 5.99 8.59 34.09
CA PRO A 21 7.15 9.49 34.21
C PRO A 21 8.42 8.82 34.74
N HIS A 22 8.32 7.60 35.28
CA HIS A 22 9.47 6.87 35.82
C HIS A 22 10.17 5.95 34.83
N CYS A 23 9.43 5.33 33.91
CA CYS A 23 9.99 4.39 32.93
C CYS A 23 9.67 4.75 31.46
N GLY A 24 8.78 5.70 31.22
CA GLY A 24 8.38 6.14 29.88
C GLY A 24 7.37 5.23 29.18
N SER A 25 6.94 4.11 29.79
CA SER A 25 5.97 3.20 29.16
C SER A 25 4.57 3.84 29.10
N PRO A 26 3.78 3.61 28.04
CA PRO A 26 2.41 4.10 27.96
C PRO A 26 1.57 3.49 29.10
N THR A 27 0.75 4.30 29.77
CA THR A 27 -0.17 3.80 30.79
C THR A 27 -1.35 3.12 30.09
N ALA A 28 -1.79 1.96 30.58
CA ALA A 28 -2.83 1.15 29.94
C ALA A 28 -4.18 1.87 29.77
N ASN A 29 -4.40 2.98 30.50
CA ASN A 29 -5.58 3.82 30.44
C ASN A 29 -5.42 5.08 29.55
N ALA A 30 -4.29 5.25 28.85
CA ALA A 30 -4.21 6.29 27.83
C ALA A 30 -5.30 6.03 26.78
N PRO A 31 -6.27 6.95 26.56
CA PRO A 31 -7.41 6.73 25.67
C PRO A 31 -7.06 6.62 24.17
N GLY A 32 -5.80 6.33 23.83
CA GLY A 32 -5.30 6.07 22.47
C GLY A 32 -4.64 4.69 22.27
N ALA A 33 -4.55 3.82 23.29
CA ALA A 33 -3.80 2.56 23.17
C ALA A 33 -4.56 1.39 22.53
N ALA A 34 -5.85 1.53 22.23
CA ALA A 34 -6.70 0.44 21.71
C ALA A 34 -7.41 0.76 20.38
N ARG A 35 -6.95 1.74 19.62
CA ARG A 35 -7.20 1.76 18.18
C ARG A 35 -5.89 2.02 17.46
N LYS A 36 -5.19 0.92 17.19
CA LYS A 36 -4.58 0.77 15.87
C LYS A 36 -5.71 0.99 14.87
N PHE A 37 -5.89 2.24 14.43
CA PHE A 37 -6.28 2.47 13.06
C PHE A 37 -5.12 1.93 12.22
N ALA A 38 -5.05 0.60 12.10
CA ALA A 38 -4.61 0.05 10.85
C ALA A 38 -5.63 0.61 9.85
N PRO A 39 -5.23 1.43 8.86
CA PRO A 39 -6.09 1.54 7.70
C PRO A 39 -6.35 0.09 7.28
N GLU A 40 -7.63 -0.26 7.21
CA GLU A 40 -8.10 -1.39 6.42
C GLU A 40 -7.81 -1.02 4.96
N GLY A 41 -6.51 -0.93 4.66
CA GLY A 41 -5.97 -0.81 3.32
C GLY A 41 -6.10 -2.20 2.76
N ASP A 42 -7.22 -2.38 2.06
CA ASP A 42 -7.34 -3.25 0.91
C ASP A 42 -6.08 -4.05 0.64
N ASP A 43 -6.20 -5.36 0.85
CA ASP A 43 -5.13 -6.32 0.67
C ASP A 43 -4.68 -6.26 -0.81
N ILE A 44 -3.74 -5.39 -1.11
CA ILE A 44 -2.83 -5.58 -2.24
C ILE A 44 -1.96 -6.75 -1.81
N SER A 45 -2.58 -7.93 -1.90
CA SER A 45 -1.92 -9.22 -1.85
C SER A 45 -0.75 -9.12 -2.82
N SER A 46 0.44 -9.03 -2.25
CA SER A 46 1.69 -9.14 -2.98
C SER A 46 1.55 -10.36 -3.90
N PRO A 47 1.51 -10.18 -5.23
CA PRO A 47 1.30 -11.29 -6.13
C PRO A 47 2.52 -12.20 -5.97
N GLY A 48 2.36 -13.30 -5.22
CA GLY A 48 3.34 -14.39 -5.20
C GLY A 48 3.70 -14.75 -6.64
N GLU A 49 4.87 -15.35 -6.86
CA GLU A 49 5.52 -15.70 -8.15
C GLU A 49 4.62 -16.06 -9.36
N LYS A 50 3.39 -16.54 -9.11
CA LYS A 50 2.35 -16.85 -10.09
C LYS A 50 1.57 -15.61 -10.60
N GLY A 51 1.43 -14.56 -9.81
CA GLY A 51 0.67 -13.35 -10.15
C GLY A 51 1.38 -12.48 -11.19
N TRP A 52 2.72 -12.44 -11.23
CA TRP A 52 3.44 -11.77 -12.32
C TRP A 52 3.06 -12.39 -13.67
N LYS A 53 2.99 -13.73 -13.75
CA LYS A 53 2.61 -14.40 -15.01
C LYS A 53 1.23 -13.97 -15.49
N ILE A 54 0.26 -13.84 -14.58
CA ILE A 54 -1.10 -13.38 -14.90
C ILE A 54 -1.08 -11.92 -15.40
N VAL A 55 -0.37 -11.03 -14.71
CA VAL A 55 -0.22 -9.61 -15.13
C VAL A 55 0.44 -9.52 -16.51
N ARG A 56 1.46 -10.34 -16.76
CA ARG A 56 2.17 -10.40 -18.06
C ARG A 56 1.27 -10.94 -19.17
N LEU A 57 0.43 -11.93 -18.88
CA LEU A 57 -0.50 -12.54 -19.84
C LEU A 57 -1.62 -11.57 -20.20
N ILE A 58 -2.18 -10.86 -19.22
CA ILE A 58 -3.18 -9.80 -19.43
C ILE A 58 -2.58 -8.65 -20.27
N GLY A 59 -1.35 -8.23 -19.95
CA GLY A 59 -0.64 -7.21 -20.71
C GLY A 59 -0.43 -7.58 -22.18
N VAL A 60 -0.02 -8.82 -22.47
CA VAL A 60 0.14 -9.32 -23.84
C VAL A 60 -1.20 -9.39 -24.56
N LEU A 61 -2.27 -9.83 -23.88
CA LEU A 61 -3.61 -9.91 -24.47
C LEU A 61 -4.11 -8.53 -24.90
N LEU A 62 -3.97 -7.51 -24.03
CA LEU A 62 -4.34 -6.12 -24.31
C LEU A 62 -3.51 -5.51 -25.46
N MET A 63 -2.23 -5.85 -25.55
CA MET A 63 -1.36 -5.44 -26.66
C MET A 63 -1.80 -6.06 -27.98
N MET A 64 -2.13 -7.36 -27.98
CA MET A 64 -2.59 -8.08 -29.16
C MET A 64 -3.95 -7.58 -29.64
N THR A 65 -4.91 -7.34 -28.74
CA THR A 65 -6.21 -6.78 -29.13
C THR A 65 -6.07 -5.36 -29.68
N GLY A 66 -5.18 -4.53 -29.11
CA GLY A 66 -4.83 -3.23 -29.66
C GLY A 66 -4.19 -3.31 -31.05
N ALA A 67 -3.25 -4.23 -31.25
CA ALA A 67 -2.59 -4.44 -32.54
C ALA A 67 -3.54 -4.96 -33.63
N ILE A 68 -4.48 -5.84 -33.26
CA ILE A 68 -5.52 -6.34 -34.17
C ILE A 68 -6.53 -5.23 -34.51
N ALA A 69 -6.87 -4.36 -33.56
CA ALA A 69 -7.70 -3.18 -33.85
C ALA A 69 -6.99 -2.20 -34.79
N TRP A 70 -5.66 -2.14 -34.76
CA TRP A 70 -4.82 -1.30 -35.63
C TRP A 70 -4.88 -1.72 -37.11
N THR A 71 -5.01 -3.01 -37.41
CA THR A 71 -5.03 -3.51 -38.79
C THR A 71 -6.37 -3.27 -39.51
N ALA A 72 -7.41 -2.82 -38.79
CA ALA A 72 -8.71 -2.49 -39.36
C ALA A 72 -8.80 -1.07 -39.96
N GLY A 73 -7.74 -0.26 -39.91
CA GLY A 73 -7.62 0.96 -40.72
C GLY A 73 -8.61 2.08 -40.39
N SER A 74 -9.05 2.24 -39.14
CA SER A 74 -9.78 3.42 -38.71
C SER A 74 -8.84 4.49 -38.15
N SER A 75 -9.20 5.76 -38.32
CA SER A 75 -8.46 6.97 -37.88
C SER A 75 -8.18 7.03 -36.37
N ASP A 76 -8.62 6.02 -35.61
CA ASP A 76 -8.38 5.81 -34.19
C ASP A 76 -6.99 5.23 -33.88
N ALA A 77 -6.20 4.86 -34.90
CA ALA A 77 -4.85 4.31 -34.77
C ALA A 77 -3.92 5.20 -33.91
N ALA A 78 -4.04 6.52 -34.04
CA ALA A 78 -3.31 7.47 -33.21
C ALA A 78 -3.79 7.46 -31.75
N MET A 79 -5.10 7.33 -31.52
CA MET A 79 -5.66 7.26 -30.17
C MET A 79 -5.28 5.95 -29.47
N VAL A 80 -5.23 4.83 -30.20
CA VAL A 80 -4.78 3.53 -29.68
C VAL A 80 -3.29 3.55 -29.36
N LEU A 81 -2.46 4.18 -30.19
CA LEU A 81 -1.03 4.36 -29.88
C LEU A 81 -0.79 5.29 -28.69
N LEU A 82 -1.59 6.35 -28.54
CA LEU A 82 -1.50 7.25 -27.39
C LEU A 82 -1.95 6.56 -26.10
N LEU A 83 -3.10 5.88 -26.10
CA LEU A 83 -3.57 5.10 -24.95
C LEU A 83 -2.61 3.96 -24.60
N GLY A 84 -2.16 3.19 -25.60
CA GLY A 84 -1.18 2.13 -25.43
C GLY A 84 0.17 2.65 -24.92
N GLY A 85 0.64 3.79 -25.45
CA GLY A 85 1.86 4.45 -25.00
C GLY A 85 1.77 4.95 -23.56
N VAL A 86 0.65 5.53 -23.15
CA VAL A 86 0.41 5.98 -21.77
C VAL A 86 0.35 4.80 -20.81
N ILE A 87 -0.32 3.70 -21.17
CA ILE A 87 -0.35 2.48 -20.35
C ILE A 87 1.05 1.87 -20.23
N PHE A 88 1.80 1.82 -21.34
CA PHE A 88 3.16 1.29 -21.36
C PHE A 88 4.13 2.13 -20.52
N LEU A 89 4.07 3.46 -20.66
CA LEU A 89 4.86 4.39 -19.86
C LEU A 89 4.45 4.35 -18.39
N GLY A 90 3.16 4.26 -18.08
CA GLY A 90 2.66 4.08 -16.72
C GLY A 90 3.15 2.78 -16.09
N GLY A 91 3.16 1.68 -16.84
CA GLY A 91 3.74 0.41 -16.41
C GLY A 91 5.26 0.48 -16.18
N LEU A 92 5.98 1.20 -17.04
CA LEU A 92 7.43 1.40 -16.90
C LEU A 92 7.77 2.28 -15.70
N LEU A 93 7.04 3.38 -15.51
CA LEU A 93 7.18 4.28 -14.36
C LEU A 93 6.80 3.58 -13.06
N GLY A 94 5.74 2.78 -13.06
CA GLY A 94 5.36 1.93 -11.93
C GLY A 94 6.46 0.94 -11.59
N ALA A 95 7.01 0.23 -12.59
CA ALA A 95 8.13 -0.69 -12.38
C ALA A 95 9.41 0.01 -11.89
N TRP A 96 9.62 1.26 -12.29
CA TRP A 96 10.76 2.07 -11.85
C TRP A 96 10.58 2.58 -10.41
N MET A 97 9.38 3.06 -10.05
CA MET A 97 9.05 3.48 -8.69
C MET A 97 9.12 2.33 -7.69
N THR A 98 8.62 1.14 -8.06
CA THR A 98 8.71 -0.04 -7.18
C THR A 98 10.15 -0.46 -6.92
N ARG A 99 11.06 -0.23 -7.89
CA ARG A 99 12.49 -0.52 -7.77
C ARG A 99 13.23 0.48 -6.87
N ASP A 100 12.78 1.73 -6.82
CA ASP A 100 13.36 2.78 -5.96
C ASP A 100 12.96 2.60 -4.48
N SER A 101 11.71 2.19 -4.23
CA SER A 101 11.18 1.95 -2.87
C SER A 101 11.77 0.75 -2.11
N THR A 102 12.71 0.01 -2.71
CA THR A 102 13.34 -1.20 -2.12
C THR A 102 14.79 -1.00 -1.64
N HIS A 103 15.30 0.24 -1.65
CA HIS A 103 16.59 0.61 -1.04
C HIS A 103 16.39 1.33 0.29
#